data_AF-A0A101EQ58-F1
#
_entry.id   AF-A0A101EQ58-F1
#
_cell.length_a   1.000
_cell.length_b   1.000
_cell.length_c   1.000
_cell.angle_alpha   90.00
_cell.angle_beta   90.00
_cell.angle_gamma   90.00
#
_symmetry.space_group_name_H-M   'P 1'
#
loop_
_entity.id
_entity.type
_entity.pdbx_description
1 polymer ?
#
loop_
_entity_poly.entity_id
_entity_poly.type
_entity_poly.pdbx_seq_one_letter_code
_entity_poly.pdbx_strand_id
1 'polypeptide(L)' 'MYELADRNKEIVYIGHGRLKERLRRHFTENIYKEVTYFRYEETFSKEKAKKREKALLSKFEKENKRLPKYNKRFG' A
#
# COMPACT_ATOMS: atom_id res chain seq x y z
N MET A 1 6.72 2.70 4.66
CA MET A 1 5.48 2.59 3.85
C MET A 1 5.58 1.36 2.99
N TYR A 2 4.47 0.86 2.48
CA TYR A 2 4.45 -0.31 1.62
C TYR A 2 3.34 -0.21 0.58
N GLU A 3 3.59 -0.87 -0.55
CA GLU A 3 2.68 -1.04 -1.66
C GLU A 3 2.46 -2.53 -1.86
N LEU A 4 1.21 -2.93 -2.08
CA LEU A 4 0.83 -4.30 -2.43
C LEU A 4 0.32 -4.31 -3.85
N ALA A 5 0.74 -5.31 -4.62
CA ALA A 5 0.35 -5.47 -6.01
C ALA A 5 -0.12 -6.88 -6.32
N ASP A 6 -1.00 -6.98 -7.30
CA ASP A 6 -1.53 -8.23 -7.81
C ASP A 6 -0.55 -8.95 -8.76
N ARG A 7 -0.96 -10.10 -9.30
CA ARG A 7 -0.17 -10.86 -10.29
C ARG A 7 0.19 -10.08 -11.56
N ASN A 8 -0.62 -9.07 -11.92
CA ASN A 8 -0.40 -8.21 -13.09
C ASN A 8 0.52 -7.01 -12.77
N LYS A 9 1.06 -6.95 -11.54
CA LYS A 9 1.83 -5.82 -11.00
C LYS A 9 0.99 -4.55 -10.86
N GLU A 10 -0.33 -4.66 -10.82
CA GLU A 10 -1.21 -3.52 -10.51
C GLU A 10 -1.20 -3.28 -9.00
N ILE A 11 -0.98 -2.02 -8.59
CA ILE A 11 -1.04 -1.62 -7.19
C ILE A 11 -2.50 -1.68 -6.71
N VAL A 12 -2.77 -2.58 -5.77
CA VAL A 12 -4.10 -2.79 -5.19
C VAL A 12 -4.25 -2.14 -3.81
N TYR A 13 -3.13 -1.90 -3.12
CA TYR A 13 -3.13 -1.23 -1.81
C TYR A 13 -1.83 -0.45 -1.55
N ILE A 14 -1.94 0.71 -0.92
CA ILE A 14 -0.82 1.53 -0.43
C ILE A 14 -1.08 1.85 1.04
N GLY A 15 -0.09 1.62 1.90
CA GLY A 15 -0.21 1.85 3.34
C GLY A 15 1.08 2.28 4.02
N HIS A 16 0.97 2.70 5.28
CA HIS A 16 2.11 2.95 6.16
C HIS A 16 1.98 2.19 7.49
N GLY A 17 3.11 2.05 8.20
CA GLY A 17 3.16 1.40 9.51
C GLY A 17 4.43 0.58 9.71
N ARG A 18 4.43 -0.23 10.79
CA ARG A 18 5.48 -1.21 11.07
C ARG A 18 5.47 -2.27 9.97
N LEU A 19 6.49 -2.24 9.10
CA LEU A 19 6.53 -3.05 7.87
C LEU A 19 6.39 -4.55 8.15
N LYS A 20 7.21 -5.09 9.05
CA LYS A 20 7.19 -6.52 9.40
C LYS A 20 5.81 -6.99 9.86
N GLU A 21 5.19 -6.25 10.77
CA GLU A 21 3.87 -6.58 11.32
C GLU A 21 2.78 -6.49 10.25
N ARG A 22 2.74 -5.38 9.51
CA ARG A 22 1.71 -5.13 8.48
C ARG A 22 1.81 -6.11 7.31
N LEU A 23 3.01 -6.31 6.77
CA LEU A 23 3.23 -7.24 5.66
C LEU A 23 2.96 -8.67 6.09
N ARG A 24 3.48 -9.10 7.26
CA ARG A 24 3.20 -10.45 7.78
C ARG A 24 1.69 -10.67 7.91
N ARG A 25 0.95 -9.69 8.44
CA ARG A 25 -0.50 -9.77 8.56
C ARG A 25 -1.17 -9.99 7.20
N HIS A 26 -0.83 -9.18 6.20
CA HIS A 26 -1.41 -9.30 4.85
C HIS A 26 -1.17 -10.67 4.22
N PHE A 27 0.06 -11.20 4.31
CA PHE A 27 0.42 -12.48 3.69
C PHE A 27 -0.01 -13.71 4.51
N THR A 28 -0.06 -13.60 5.84
CA THR A 28 -0.44 -14.73 6.72
C THR A 28 -1.96 -14.86 6.86
N GLU A 29 -2.66 -13.75 7.05
CA GLU A 29 -4.13 -13.74 7.14
C GLU A 29 -4.80 -13.72 5.77
N ASN A 30 -4.01 -13.66 4.69
CA ASN A 30 -4.47 -13.60 3.29
C ASN A 30 -5.59 -12.56 3.08
N ILE A 31 -5.40 -11.38 3.69
CA ILE A 31 -6.40 -10.30 3.75
C ILE A 31 -6.86 -9.92 2.34
N TYR A 32 -5.93 -9.90 1.39
CA TYR A 32 -6.18 -9.60 -0.01
C TYR A 32 -5.70 -10.77 -0.87
N LYS A 33 -6.63 -11.65 -1.25
CA LYS A 33 -6.36 -12.90 -1.98
C LYS A 33 -5.55 -12.75 -3.28
N GLU A 34 -5.59 -11.58 -3.89
CA GLU A 34 -4.94 -11.30 -5.18
C GLU A 34 -3.52 -10.72 -5.04
N VAL A 35 -3.10 -10.34 -3.83
CA VAL A 35 -1.77 -9.77 -3.60
C VAL A 35 -0.71 -10.85 -3.79
N THR A 36 0.19 -10.59 -4.73
CA THR A 36 1.32 -11.49 -5.05
C THR A 36 2.66 -10.82 -4.79
N TYR A 37 2.72 -9.49 -4.90
CA TYR A 37 3.95 -8.72 -4.72
C TYR A 37 3.77 -7.64 -3.66
N PHE A 38 4.88 -7.28 -3.03
CA PHE A 38 4.97 -6.10 -2.20
C PHE A 38 6.25 -5.31 -2.53
N ARG A 39 6.19 -4.01 -2.28
CA ARG A 39 7.35 -3.13 -2.21
C ARG A 39 7.26 -2.31 -0.93
N TYR A 40 8.42 -1.92 -0.39
CA TYR A 40 8.46 -1.10 0.80
C TYR A 40 9.58 -0.07 0.72
N GLU A 41 9.39 1.01 1.47
CA GLU A 41 10.40 2.02 1.72
C GLU A 41 10.44 2.31 3.23
N GLU A 42 11.65 2.43 3.76
CA GLU A 42 11.91 2.71 5.17
C GLU A 42 12.17 4.20 5.37
N THR A 43 11.37 4.85 6.19
CA THR A 43 11.47 6.30 6.45
C THR A 43 11.99 6.65 7.83
N PHE A 44 12.16 5.66 8.70
CA PHE A 44 12.52 5.78 10.13
C PHE A 44 11.66 6.76 10.96
N SER A 45 10.58 7.30 10.38
CA SER A 45 9.66 8.26 10.99
C SER A 45 8.24 8.00 10.48
N LYS A 46 7.30 7.90 11.43
CA LYS A 46 5.87 7.70 11.16
C LYS A 46 5.30 8.84 10.32
N GLU A 47 5.68 10.09 10.63
CA GLU A 47 5.22 11.26 9.89
C GLU A 47 5.71 11.26 8.45
N LYS A 48 7.00 10.94 8.23
CA LYS A 48 7.56 10.79 6.88
C LYS A 48 6.83 9.67 6.11
N ALA A 49 6.56 8.54 6.76
CA ALA A 49 5.84 7.42 6.16
C ALA A 49 4.43 7.84 5.69
N LYS A 50 3.69 8.55 6.55
CA LYS A 50 2.34 9.06 6.26
C LYS A 50 2.34 10.10 5.14
N LYS A 51 3.28 11.06 5.15
CA LYS A 51 3.40 12.06 4.09
C LYS A 51 3.63 11.41 2.73
N ARG A 52 4.45 10.37 2.70
CA ARG A 52 4.80 9.70 1.45
C ARG A 52 3.73 8.73 0.95
N GLU A 53 3.05 8.03 1.85
CA GLU A 53 1.83 7.27 1.52
C GLU A 53 0.80 8.19 0.83
N LYS A 54 0.52 9.36 1.41
CA LYS A 54 -0.37 10.35 0.80
C LYS A 54 0.12 10.81 -0.58
N ALA A 55 1.43 11.04 -0.72
CA ALA A 55 2.02 11.44 -2.00
C ALA A 55 1.87 10.35 -3.08
N LEU A 56 2.09 9.07 -2.71
CA LEU A 56 1.91 7.93 -3.61
C LEU A 56 0.45 7.72 -3.98
N LEU A 57 -0.47 7.83 -3.03
CA LEU A 57 -1.92 7.76 -3.29
C LEU A 57 -2.36 8.88 -4.24
N SER A 58 -1.93 10.12 -4.00
CA SER A 58 -2.25 11.25 -4.88
C SER A 58 -1.65 11.08 -6.27
N LYS A 59 -0.43 10.55 -6.38
CA LYS A 59 0.19 10.24 -7.68
C LYS A 59 -0.62 9.17 -8.43
N PHE A 60 -0.93 8.05 -7.77
CA PHE A 60 -1.70 6.97 -8.34
C PHE A 60 -3.07 7.44 -8.82
N GLU A 61 -3.78 8.24 -8.01
CA GLU A 61 -5.07 8.81 -8.35
C GLU A 61 -5.00 9.73 -9.57
N LYS A 62 -3.97 10.57 -9.67
CA LYS A 62 -3.78 11.46 -10.82
C LYS A 62 -3.57 10.66 -12.12
N GLU A 63 -2.78 9.60 -12.05
CA GLU A 63 -2.41 8.74 -13.18
C GLU A 63 -3.55 7.81 -13.62
N ASN A 64 -4.29 7.23 -12.65
CA ASN A 64 -5.28 6.18 -12.92
C ASN A 64 -6.73 6.66 -12.82
N LYS A 65 -6.97 7.92 -12.40
CA LYS A 65 -8.29 8.50 -12.11
C LYS A 65 -9.12 7.70 -11.10
N ARG A 66 -8.44 6.93 -10.25
CA ARG A 66 -9.02 6.11 -9.18
C ARG A 66 -7.99 5.86 -8.09
N LEU A 67 -8.47 5.52 -6.89
CA LEU A 67 -7.62 4.96 -5.83
C LEU A 67 -7.34 3.47 -6.07
N PRO A 68 -6.27 2.91 -5.46
CA PRO A 68 -6.07 1.46 -5.41
C PRO A 68 -7.31 0.77 -4.86
N LYS A 69 -7.60 -0.44 -5.36
CA LYS A 69 -8.84 -1.19 -5.09
C LYS A 69 -9.22 -1.24 -3.61
N TYR A 70 -8.24 -1.47 -2.74
CA TYR A 70 -8.45 -1.60 -1.30
C TYR A 70 -8.20 -0.32 -0.49
N ASN A 71 -7.83 0.78 -1.15
CA ASN A 71 -7.71 2.10 -0.51
C ASN A 71 -9.01 2.91 -0.53
N LYS A 72 -10.03 2.47 -1.28
CA LYS A 72 -11.35 3.15 -1.40
C LYS A 72 -12.17 3.28 -0.10
N ARG A 73 -11.63 2.88 1.06
CA ARG A 73 -12.38 2.76 2.32
C ARG A 73 -11.85 3.57 3.51
N PHE A 74 -10.93 4.50 3.30
CA PHE A 74 -10.57 5.48 4.34
C PHE A 74 -11.12 6.86 3.99
N GLY A 75 -12.46 6.92 3.87
CA GLY A 75 -13.24 8.13 4.10
C GLY A 75 -13.74 8.11 5.54
#